data_AF-A0A972DL08-F1
#
_entry.id   AF-A0A972DL08-F1
#
_cell.length_a   1.000
_cell.length_b   1.000
_cell.length_c   1.000
_cell.angle_alpha   90.00
_cell.angle_beta   90.00
_cell.angle_gamma   90.00
#
_symmetry.space_group_name_H-M   'P 1'
#
loop_
_entity.id
_entity.type
_entity.pdbx_description
1 polymer ?
#
loop_
_entity_poly.entity_id
_entity_poly.type
_entity_poly.pdbx_seq_one_letter_code
_entity_poly.pdbx_strand_id
1 'polypeptide(L)'
;MSNDPYHAGTADELPSIEEQLVAYLDGELDDESSRSLEQRLATDSTLRLQLGRLERTWDLLDQLGRAEVGETFTRTTIEMVALAAEQEQRQEEAERPIRRRRRLLGAAAGILASSAAGFVLVWALWPNPNRQLLEDLPVLESLDEYQQIDGIEFLELLHERGVFAGEGDHDGV
;
A
#
# COMPACT_ATOMS: atom_id res chain seq x y z
N MET A 1 0.05 52.86 -9.75
CA MET A 1 -0.04 51.74 -10.71
C MET A 1 1.33 51.11 -10.77
N SER A 2 1.49 50.00 -10.06
CA SER A 2 2.72 49.20 -10.04
C SER A 2 2.86 48.51 -11.38
N ASN A 3 3.92 48.83 -12.13
CA ASN A 3 4.35 48.02 -13.26
C ASN A 3 5.13 46.84 -12.70
N ASP A 4 4.52 45.67 -12.77
CA ASP A 4 5.13 44.39 -12.43
C ASP A 4 5.81 43.84 -13.70
N PRO A 5 7.15 43.77 -13.79
CA PRO A 5 7.85 43.54 -15.07
C PRO A 5 8.11 42.06 -15.39
N TYR A 6 7.61 41.12 -14.59
CA TYR A 6 7.85 39.68 -14.81
C TYR A 6 6.62 39.01 -15.42
N HIS A 7 6.42 39.22 -16.71
CA HIS A 7 5.55 38.33 -17.50
C HIS A 7 6.30 37.01 -17.75
N ALA A 8 5.81 35.93 -17.14
CA ALA A 8 6.11 34.59 -17.57
C ALA A 8 5.64 34.44 -19.02
N GLY A 9 6.58 34.27 -19.95
CA GLY A 9 6.33 34.20 -21.38
C GLY A 9 5.32 33.10 -21.74
N THR A 10 4.19 33.52 -22.28
CA THR A 10 3.30 32.67 -23.06
C THR A 10 3.99 32.37 -24.38
N ALA A 11 4.07 31.09 -24.76
CA ALA A 11 4.83 30.55 -25.90
C ALA A 11 4.38 31.01 -27.32
N ASP A 12 3.70 32.15 -27.45
CA ASP A 12 3.17 32.70 -28.70
C ASP A 12 3.53 34.18 -28.92
N GLU A 13 4.28 34.81 -28.01
CA GLU A 13 4.88 36.12 -28.26
C GLU A 13 6.26 35.92 -28.89
N LEU A 14 6.46 36.47 -30.09
CA LEU A 14 7.79 36.54 -30.70
C LEU A 14 8.74 37.22 -29.72
N PRO A 15 9.93 36.65 -29.47
CA PRO A 15 10.86 37.19 -28.50
C PRO A 15 11.13 38.66 -28.82
N SER A 16 11.13 39.48 -27.78
CA SER A 16 11.48 40.89 -27.89
C SER A 16 12.87 41.05 -28.50
N ILE A 17 13.17 42.22 -29.06
CA ILE A 17 14.50 42.46 -29.65
C ILE A 17 15.63 42.33 -28.62
N GLU A 18 15.35 42.62 -27.36
CA GLU A 18 16.32 42.46 -26.26
C GLU A 18 16.59 40.98 -25.98
N GLU A 19 15.56 40.14 -25.93
CA GLU A 19 15.70 38.68 -25.81
C GLU A 19 16.46 38.10 -27.00
N GLN A 20 16.20 38.57 -28.22
CA GLN A 20 16.96 38.14 -29.41
C GLN A 20 18.45 38.51 -29.32
N LEU A 21 18.78 39.70 -28.78
CA LEU A 21 20.17 40.11 -28.58
C LEU A 21 20.86 39.29 -27.48
N VAL A 22 20.15 38.95 -26.40
CA VAL A 22 20.67 38.07 -25.34
C VAL A 22 20.90 36.66 -25.88
N ALA A 23 19.90 36.09 -26.55
CA ALA A 23 19.98 34.76 -27.17
C ALA A 23 21.08 34.67 -28.26
N TYR A 24 21.36 35.78 -28.93
CA TYR A 24 22.48 35.85 -29.88
C TYR A 24 23.83 35.80 -29.17
N LEU A 25 23.96 36.41 -27.97
CA LEU A 25 25.22 36.41 -27.21
C LEU A 25 25.51 35.11 -26.48
N ASP A 26 24.48 34.40 -25.98
CA ASP A 26 24.66 33.08 -25.37
C ASP A 26 24.71 31.94 -26.39
N GLY A 27 24.31 32.20 -27.65
CA GLY A 27 24.33 31.25 -28.76
C GLY A 27 23.07 30.39 -28.86
N GLU A 28 21.99 30.72 -28.14
CA GLU A 28 20.70 30.01 -28.17
C GLU A 28 19.77 30.49 -29.30
N LEU A 29 20.15 31.53 -30.06
CA LEU A 29 19.38 31.99 -31.21
C LEU A 29 19.56 31.07 -32.42
N ASP A 30 18.45 30.66 -33.06
CA ASP A 30 18.50 29.79 -34.24
C ASP A 30 19.17 30.47 -35.45
N ASP A 31 19.63 29.64 -36.40
CA ASP A 31 20.39 30.11 -37.58
C ASP A 31 19.64 31.13 -38.44
N GLU A 32 18.31 31.00 -38.59
CA GLU A 32 17.51 31.90 -39.42
C GLU A 32 17.35 33.25 -38.73
N SER A 33 16.98 33.24 -37.45
CA SER A 33 16.85 34.44 -36.63
C SER A 33 18.20 35.15 -36.46
N SER A 34 19.30 34.42 -36.32
CA SER A 34 20.66 34.98 -36.23
C SER A 34 21.04 35.76 -37.48
N ARG A 35 20.84 35.19 -38.69
CA ARG A 35 21.11 35.90 -39.95
C ARG A 35 20.23 37.15 -40.11
N SER A 36 18.97 37.06 -39.73
CA SER A 36 18.04 38.20 -39.75
C SER A 36 18.49 39.31 -38.80
N LEU A 37 18.93 38.95 -37.59
CA LEU A 37 19.45 39.88 -36.60
C LEU A 37 20.76 40.53 -37.06
N GLU A 38 21.68 39.78 -37.66
CA GLU A 38 22.93 40.30 -38.23
C GLU A 38 22.68 41.35 -39.33
N GLN A 39 21.72 41.10 -40.22
CA GLN A 39 21.33 42.07 -41.25
C GLN A 39 20.78 43.37 -40.64
N ARG A 40 20.00 43.26 -39.57
CA ARG A 40 19.47 44.40 -38.82
C ARG A 40 20.60 45.14 -38.10
N LEU A 41 21.51 44.42 -37.45
CA LEU A 41 22.71 44.97 -36.81
C LEU A 41 23.64 45.68 -37.80
N ALA A 42 23.68 45.28 -39.07
CA ALA A 42 24.47 45.97 -40.09
C ALA A 42 23.92 47.38 -40.40
N THR A 43 22.60 47.56 -40.32
CA THR A 43 21.93 48.80 -40.70
C THR A 43 21.64 49.71 -39.51
N ASP A 44 21.38 49.14 -38.34
CA ASP A 44 20.93 49.88 -37.15
C ASP A 44 22.08 50.12 -36.15
N SER A 45 22.46 51.39 -35.98
CA SER A 45 23.51 51.79 -35.03
C SER A 45 23.06 51.70 -33.57
N THR A 46 21.76 51.81 -33.29
CA THR A 46 21.21 51.74 -31.94
C THR A 46 21.22 50.31 -31.42
N LEU A 47 20.88 49.34 -32.26
CA LEU A 47 20.98 47.91 -31.93
C LEU A 47 22.43 47.49 -31.66
N ARG A 48 23.39 47.97 -32.46
CA ARG A 48 24.83 47.74 -32.19
C ARG A 48 25.27 48.29 -30.83
N LEU A 49 24.76 49.46 -30.44
CA LEU A 49 25.08 50.06 -29.14
C LEU A 49 24.49 49.23 -27.99
N GLN A 50 23.28 48.68 -28.17
CA GLN A 50 22.66 47.79 -27.19
C GLN A 50 23.43 46.48 -27.05
N LEU A 51 23.80 45.83 -28.15
CA LEU A 51 24.62 44.62 -28.16
C LEU A 51 25.96 44.85 -27.43
N GLY A 52 26.68 45.91 -27.79
CA GLY A 52 27.96 46.25 -27.15
C GLY A 52 27.83 46.72 -25.70
N ARG A 53 26.63 47.09 -25.22
CA ARG A 53 26.39 47.31 -23.78
C ARG A 53 26.26 45.98 -23.06
N LEU A 54 25.54 45.02 -23.64
CA LEU A 54 25.31 43.71 -23.07
C LEU A 54 26.61 42.88 -23.01
N GLU A 55 27.41 42.89 -24.08
CA GLU A 55 28.76 42.29 -24.11
C GLU A 55 29.64 42.81 -22.96
N ARG A 56 29.70 44.13 -22.77
CA ARG A 56 30.47 44.74 -21.66
C ARG A 56 29.95 44.33 -20.29
N THR A 57 28.65 44.11 -20.14
CA THR A 57 28.09 43.61 -18.88
C THR A 57 28.54 42.18 -18.62
N TRP A 58 28.56 41.32 -19.63
CA TRP A 58 29.12 39.96 -19.54
C TRP A 58 30.61 39.97 -19.21
N ASP A 59 31.40 40.83 -19.86
CA ASP A 59 32.84 40.99 -19.57
C ASP A 59 33.10 41.39 -18.10
N LEU A 60 32.19 42.17 -17.50
CA LEU A 60 32.28 42.54 -16.08
C LEU A 60 31.88 41.38 -15.15
N LEU A 61 30.95 40.52 -15.55
CA LEU A 61 30.61 39.32 -14.80
C LEU A 61 31.76 38.31 -14.81
N ASP A 62 32.49 38.20 -15.91
CA ASP A 62 33.69 37.36 -16.01
C ASP A 62 34.84 37.82 -15.12
N GLN A 63 34.84 39.10 -14.73
CA GLN A 63 35.79 39.65 -13.75
C GLN A 63 35.41 39.34 -12.31
N LEU A 64 34.20 38.81 -12.05
CA LEU A 64 33.83 38.36 -10.71
C LEU A 64 34.72 37.17 -10.34
N GLY A 65 35.55 37.36 -9.32
CA GLY A 65 36.38 36.30 -8.77
C GLY A 65 35.52 35.10 -8.41
N ARG A 66 35.89 33.92 -8.91
CA ARG A 66 35.24 32.67 -8.49
C ARG A 66 35.52 32.50 -6.99
N ALA A 67 34.45 32.36 -6.20
CA ALA A 67 34.59 32.07 -4.79
C ALA A 67 35.33 30.72 -4.64
N GLU A 68 36.53 30.74 -4.06
CA GLU A 68 37.23 29.53 -3.67
C GLU A 68 36.44 28.89 -2.52
N VAL A 69 35.70 27.82 -2.84
CA VAL A 69 34.95 27.06 -1.84
C VAL A 69 35.96 26.29 -0.99
N GLY A 70 36.05 26.66 0.29
CA GLY A 70 36.94 25.98 1.23
C GLY A 70 36.47 24.56 1.57
N GLU A 71 37.40 23.68 1.92
CA GLU A 71 37.16 22.26 2.27
C GLU A 71 36.09 22.07 3.36
N THR A 72 35.88 23.07 4.21
CA THR A 72 34.83 23.08 5.25
C THR A 72 33.44 22.94 4.66
N PHE A 73 33.14 23.56 3.52
CA PHE A 73 31.80 23.49 2.90
C PHE A 73 31.50 22.06 2.44
N THR A 74 32.44 21.41 1.75
CA THR A 74 32.32 20.01 1.32
C THR A 74 32.14 19.07 2.51
N ARG A 75 32.90 19.30 3.60
CA ARG A 75 32.76 18.51 4.83
C ARG A 75 31.37 18.63 5.43
N THR A 76 30.84 19.85 5.53
CA THR A 76 29.50 20.09 6.08
C THR A 76 28.41 19.44 5.24
N THR A 77 28.51 19.45 3.90
CA THR A 77 27.52 18.76 3.04
C THR A 77 27.55 17.25 3.26
N ILE A 78 28.74 16.64 3.31
CA ILE A 78 28.87 15.20 3.56
C ILE A 78 28.34 14.85 4.96
N GLU A 79 28.66 15.67 5.96
CA GLU A 79 28.18 15.48 7.33
C GLU A 79 26.65 15.59 7.41
N MET A 80 26.05 16.55 6.71
CA MET A 80 24.59 16.71 6.67
C MET A 80 23.89 15.50 6.02
N VAL A 81 24.45 14.97 4.93
CA VAL A 81 23.93 13.76 4.27
C VAL A 81 24.06 12.54 5.18
N ALA A 82 25.21 12.38 5.85
CA ALA A 82 25.41 11.30 6.81
C ALA A 82 24.43 11.38 7.99
N LEU A 83 24.21 12.57 8.55
CA LEU A 83 23.22 12.80 9.60
C LEU A 83 21.80 12.48 9.16
N ALA A 84 21.41 12.85 7.95
CA ALA A 84 20.08 12.55 7.40
C ALA A 84 19.85 11.03 7.28
N ALA A 85 20.85 10.30 6.78
CA ALA A 85 20.78 8.84 6.65
C ALA A 85 20.66 8.14 8.01
N GLU A 86 21.40 8.59 9.03
CA GLU A 86 21.26 8.06 10.39
C GLU A 86 19.87 8.32 11.00
N GLN A 87 19.29 9.50 10.74
CA GLN A 87 17.96 9.84 11.24
C GLN A 87 16.88 8.96 10.62
N GLU A 88 16.94 8.71 9.32
CA GLU A 88 16.02 7.82 8.61
C GLU A 88 16.11 6.38 9.17
N GLN A 89 17.32 5.87 9.37
CA GLN A 89 17.51 4.54 9.96
C GLN A 89 16.95 4.45 11.39
N ARG A 90 17.16 5.47 12.23
CA ARG A 90 16.61 5.49 13.60
C ARG A 90 15.08 5.55 13.62
N GLN A 91 14.48 6.29 12.68
CA GLN A 91 13.02 6.33 12.54
C GLN A 91 12.46 4.96 12.15
N GLU A 92 13.08 4.30 11.17
CA GLU A 92 12.69 2.93 10.81
C GLU A 92 12.83 1.95 11.98
N GLU A 93 13.95 2.01 12.71
CA GLU A 93 14.20 1.13 13.85
C GLU A 93 13.19 1.33 14.99
N ALA A 94 12.78 2.57 15.24
CA ALA A 94 11.76 2.90 16.23
C ALA A 94 10.37 2.35 15.87
N GLU A 95 10.04 2.26 14.58
CA GLU A 95 8.73 1.78 14.10
C GLU A 95 8.65 0.25 13.95
N ARG A 96 9.78 -0.44 13.76
CA ARG A 96 9.88 -1.90 13.65
C ARG A 96 9.20 -2.68 14.80
N PRO A 97 9.41 -2.37 16.11
CA PRO A 97 8.83 -3.16 17.20
C PRO A 97 7.30 -3.03 17.26
N ILE A 98 6.74 -1.85 17.00
CA ILE A 98 5.30 -1.60 17.04
C ILE A 98 4.60 -2.36 15.92
N ARG A 99 5.17 -2.31 14.70
CA ARG A 99 4.64 -3.03 13.53
C ARG A 99 4.71 -4.55 13.71
N ARG A 100 5.79 -5.07 14.30
CA ARG A 100 5.92 -6.51 14.63
C ARG A 100 4.90 -6.94 15.68
N ARG A 101 4.71 -6.15 16.75
CA ARG A 101 3.69 -6.42 17.78
C ARG A 101 2.28 -6.41 17.20
N ARG A 102 1.92 -5.42 16.37
CA ARG A 102 0.61 -5.37 15.70
C ARG A 102 0.38 -6.58 14.80
N ARG A 103 1.40 -7.03 14.06
CA ARG A 103 1.29 -8.24 13.21
C ARG A 103 1.10 -9.50 14.05
N LEU A 104 1.82 -9.64 15.16
CA LEU A 104 1.67 -10.77 16.09
C LEU A 104 0.30 -10.77 16.76
N LEU A 105 -0.17 -9.61 17.23
CA LEU A 105 -1.51 -9.46 17.80
C LEU A 105 -2.60 -9.76 16.77
N GLY A 106 -2.44 -9.29 15.52
CA GLY A 106 -3.36 -9.61 14.43
C GLY A 106 -3.40 -11.10 14.11
N ALA A 107 -2.24 -11.77 14.07
CA ALA A 107 -2.18 -13.21 13.86
C ALA A 107 -2.82 -14.00 15.02
N ALA A 108 -2.55 -13.61 16.27
CA ALA A 108 -3.16 -14.23 17.45
C ALA A 108 -4.69 -14.04 17.47
N ALA A 109 -5.18 -12.84 17.14
CA ALA A 109 -6.60 -12.56 17.01
C ALA A 109 -7.24 -13.40 15.88
N GLY A 110 -6.56 -13.56 14.75
CA GLY A 110 -7.01 -14.43 13.66
C GLY A 110 -7.16 -15.89 14.09
N ILE A 111 -6.17 -16.44 14.78
CA ILE A 111 -6.22 -17.82 15.30
C ILE A 111 -7.38 -17.97 16.30
N LEU A 112 -7.55 -17.03 17.23
CA LEU A 112 -8.65 -17.05 18.19
C LEU A 112 -10.01 -16.96 17.49
N ALA A 113 -10.15 -16.09 16.49
CA ALA A 113 -11.38 -15.96 15.72
C ALA A 113 -11.71 -17.25 14.96
N SER A 114 -10.74 -17.87 14.29
CA SER A 114 -10.92 -19.14 13.61
C SER A 114 -11.28 -20.27 14.57
N SER A 115 -10.64 -20.33 15.74
CA SER A 115 -10.94 -21.34 16.76
C SER A 115 -12.35 -21.18 17.34
N ALA A 116 -12.78 -19.94 17.59
CA ALA A 116 -14.13 -19.64 18.07
C ALA A 116 -15.18 -19.97 16.99
N ALA A 117 -14.93 -19.60 15.73
CA ALA A 117 -15.81 -19.92 14.61
C ALA A 117 -15.95 -21.44 14.43
N GLY A 118 -14.84 -22.19 14.51
CA GLY A 118 -14.86 -23.65 14.48
C GLY A 118 -15.67 -24.26 15.63
N PHE A 119 -15.48 -23.76 16.86
CA PHE A 119 -16.25 -24.22 18.02
C PHE A 119 -17.76 -23.98 17.86
N VAL A 120 -18.16 -22.79 17.39
CA VAL A 120 -19.56 -22.44 17.14
C VAL A 120 -20.16 -23.32 16.04
N LEU A 121 -19.42 -23.56 14.96
CA LEU A 121 -19.85 -24.43 13.86
C LEU A 121 -20.09 -25.87 14.35
N VAL A 122 -19.15 -26.41 15.11
CA VAL A 122 -19.25 -27.75 15.69
C VAL A 122 -20.42 -27.83 16.66
N TRP A 123 -20.57 -26.85 17.56
CA TRP A 123 -21.68 -26.78 18.51
C TRP A 123 -23.05 -26.71 17.82
N ALA A 124 -23.17 -25.95 16.72
CA ALA A 124 -24.42 -25.80 15.98
C ALA A 124 -24.79 -27.06 15.15
N LEU A 125 -23.80 -27.78 14.64
CA LEU A 125 -24.02 -28.97 13.81
C LEU A 125 -24.04 -30.28 14.59
N TRP A 126 -23.61 -30.32 15.85
CA TRP A 126 -23.57 -31.55 16.65
C TRP A 126 -24.99 -32.03 17.01
N PRO A 127 -25.44 -33.19 16.52
CA PRO A 127 -26.72 -33.76 16.91
C PRO A 127 -26.67 -34.17 18.39
N ASN A 128 -27.58 -33.65 19.20
CA ASN A 128 -27.55 -33.79 20.66
C ASN A 128 -27.51 -35.28 21.08
N PRO A 129 -26.37 -35.81 21.57
CA PRO A 129 -26.23 -37.23 21.91
C PRO A 129 -27.13 -37.63 23.09
N ASN A 130 -27.57 -36.66 23.88
CA ASN A 130 -28.52 -36.90 24.95
C ASN A 130 -29.90 -37.30 24.43
N ARG A 131 -30.26 -37.03 23.16
CA ARG A 131 -31.51 -37.54 22.60
C ARG A 131 -31.49 -39.06 22.46
N GLN A 132 -30.39 -39.63 21.99
CA GLN A 132 -30.21 -41.09 21.94
C GLN A 132 -30.26 -41.70 23.34
N LEU A 133 -29.59 -41.07 24.32
CA LEU A 133 -29.63 -41.54 25.71
C LEU A 133 -31.02 -41.43 26.37
N LEU A 134 -31.86 -40.51 25.91
CA LEU A 134 -33.25 -40.35 26.37
C LEU A 134 -34.20 -41.34 25.66
N GLU A 135 -33.95 -41.65 24.38
CA GLU A 135 -34.67 -42.69 23.64
C GLU A 135 -34.32 -44.10 24.12
N ASP A 136 -33.06 -44.34 24.50
CA ASP A 136 -32.56 -45.62 25.01
C ASP A 136 -32.76 -45.79 26.53
N LEU A 137 -33.28 -44.76 27.20
CA LEU A 137 -33.55 -44.74 28.64
C LEU A 137 -34.48 -45.88 29.10
N PRO A 138 -35.57 -46.24 28.38
CA PRO A 138 -36.42 -47.37 28.74
C PRO A 138 -35.69 -48.72 28.70
N VAL A 139 -34.72 -48.87 27.79
CA VAL A 139 -33.91 -50.10 27.64
C VAL A 139 -32.86 -50.20 28.75
N LEU A 140 -32.28 -49.05 29.15
CA LEU A 140 -31.33 -48.96 30.26
C LEU A 140 -31.99 -49.17 31.63
N GLU A 141 -33.23 -48.72 31.81
CA GLU A 141 -33.99 -48.90 33.05
C GLU A 141 -34.36 -50.37 33.32
N SER A 142 -34.55 -51.16 32.26
CA SER A 142 -34.87 -52.59 32.31
C SER A 142 -33.66 -53.50 32.03
N LEU A 143 -32.45 -52.95 32.07
CA LEU A 143 -31.20 -53.69 31.75
C LEU A 143 -31.00 -54.93 32.63
N ASP A 144 -31.35 -54.84 33.92
CA ASP A 144 -31.25 -55.97 34.86
C ASP A 144 -32.22 -57.10 34.49
N GLU A 145 -33.41 -56.77 34.00
CA GLU A 145 -34.40 -57.76 33.54
C GLU A 145 -33.94 -58.42 32.23
N TYR A 146 -33.35 -57.65 31.32
CA TYR A 146 -32.80 -58.19 30.06
C TYR A 146 -31.54 -59.03 30.26
N GLN A 147 -30.72 -58.76 31.27
CA GLN A 147 -29.54 -59.59 31.60
C GLN A 147 -29.90 -60.93 32.23
N GLN A 148 -31.10 -61.05 32.80
CA GLN A 148 -31.55 -62.26 33.49
C GLN A 148 -32.13 -63.32 32.54
N ILE A 149 -32.32 -62.97 31.27
CA ILE A 149 -32.76 -63.86 30.21
C ILE A 149 -31.51 -64.43 29.53
N ASP A 150 -31.45 -65.75 29.30
CA ASP A 150 -30.28 -66.53 28.83
C ASP A 150 -29.74 -66.20 27.41
N GLY A 151 -29.91 -64.97 26.94
CA GLY A 151 -29.31 -64.44 25.72
C GLY A 151 -30.25 -64.39 24.52
N ILE A 152 -29.74 -63.81 23.43
CA ILE A 152 -30.47 -63.51 22.19
C ILE A 152 -31.12 -64.77 21.58
N GLU A 153 -30.48 -65.93 21.73
CA GLU A 153 -30.97 -67.22 21.23
C GLU A 153 -32.35 -67.60 21.82
N PHE A 154 -32.62 -67.25 23.09
CA PHE A 154 -33.94 -67.46 23.70
C PHE A 154 -35.02 -66.55 23.12
N LEU A 155 -34.68 -65.28 22.86
CA LEU A 155 -35.60 -64.30 22.28
C LEU A 155 -35.94 -64.66 20.83
N GLU A 156 -34.97 -65.16 20.08
CA GLU A 156 -35.13 -65.62 18.69
C GLU A 156 -36.06 -66.84 18.63
N LEU A 157 -35.90 -67.79 19.56
CA LEU A 157 -36.74 -68.99 19.69
C LEU A 157 -38.18 -68.64 20.13
N LEU A 158 -38.36 -67.56 20.92
CA LEU A 158 -39.68 -67.06 21.32
C LEU A 158 -40.40 -66.32 20.17
N HIS A 159 -39.64 -65.59 19.34
CA HIS A 159 -40.13 -64.93 18.14
C HIS A 159 -40.55 -65.95 17.07
N GLU A 160 -39.74 -66.99 16.86
CA GLU A 160 -40.03 -68.07 15.92
C GLU A 160 -41.29 -68.88 16.34
N ARG A 161 -41.58 -68.94 17.65
CA ARG A 161 -42.82 -69.51 18.20
C ARG A 161 -44.03 -68.56 18.16
N GLY A 162 -43.88 -67.34 17.64
CA GLY A 162 -44.97 -66.41 17.40
C GLY A 162 -45.61 -65.82 18.66
N VAL A 163 -44.92 -65.86 19.81
CA VAL A 163 -45.49 -65.43 21.10
C VAL A 163 -45.69 -63.90 21.16
N PHE A 164 -45.03 -63.15 20.27
CA PHE A 164 -45.18 -61.70 20.11
C PHE A 164 -46.25 -61.30 19.08
N ALA A 165 -46.98 -62.24 18.49
CA ALA A 165 -48.12 -61.93 17.61
C ALA A 165 -49.34 -61.52 18.46
N GLY A 166 -49.23 -60.33 19.03
CA GLY A 166 -50.24 -59.70 19.87
C GLY A 166 -50.09 -58.20 19.76
N GLU A 167 -50.93 -57.62 18.90
CA GLU A 167 -51.20 -56.19 18.76
C GLU A 167 -50.24 -55.40 17.85
N GLY A 168 -50.46 -55.52 16.53
CA GLY A 168 -49.88 -54.57 15.56
C GLY A 168 -50.03 -54.89 14.08
N ASP A 169 -50.33 -56.14 13.69
CA ASP A 169 -50.59 -56.46 12.28
C ASP A 169 -52.08 -56.30 11.94
N HIS A 170 -52.47 -55.05 11.66
CA HIS A 170 -53.62 -54.73 10.83
C HIS A 170 -53.36 -53.39 10.13
N ASP A 171 -52.63 -53.45 9.01
CA ASP A 171 -52.70 -52.42 7.96
C ASP A 171 -54.00 -52.59 7.16
N GLY A 172 -54.76 -51.50 7.02
CA GLY A 172 -55.50 -51.16 5.80
C GLY A 172 -56.93 -51.71 5.59
N VAL A 173 -57.93 -50.93 6.04
CA VAL A 173 -59.03 -50.36 5.20
C VAL A 173 -59.32 -48.94 5.67
#